data_AF-A0A091VAA9-F1
#
_entry.id   AF-A0A091VAA9-F1
#
_cell.length_a   1.000
_cell.length_b   1.000
_cell.length_c   1.000
_cell.angle_alpha   90.00
_cell.angle_beta   90.00
_cell.angle_gamma   90.00
#
_symmetry.space_group_name_H-M   'P 1'
#
loop_
_entity.id
_entity.type
_entity.pdbx_description
1 polymer ?
#
loop_
_entity_poly.entity_id
_entity_poly.type
_entity_poly.pdbx_seq_one_letter_code
_entity_poly.pdbx_strand_id
1 'polypeptide(L)'
;CFDQNELLECIRKLVEVEKDWVPHSTAASLYIRPTLIGTEPSLGVKKPTKALLYVILSPVGPYFASGAFNPISLWADPKYVRAWKGGTGDCKLGGNYGSSVYAQQEALELGCQQVLWLYGEDHQITEVGTMNLFLYWINEDGDNELATPPLDGIILPGVTRQSILDLARNWGEFKVSERYITMSDLTAALEEDRVKEMFGAGTACIVCPISRILYKGKHLHIPTMENGPQLTTRFLNKLSDIQYGREDSDWAVLVS
;
A
#
# COMPACT_ATOMS: atom_id res chain seq x y z
N CYS A 1 -15.19 22.19 -5.31
CA CYS A 1 -14.33 21.46 -6.26
C CYS A 1 -13.25 22.45 -6.70
N PHE A 2 -11.99 22.04 -6.76
CA PHE A 2 -10.90 22.83 -7.33
C PHE A 2 -10.48 22.19 -8.66
N ASP A 3 -9.80 22.95 -9.52
CA ASP A 3 -9.22 22.40 -10.75
C ASP A 3 -7.98 21.55 -10.39
N GLN A 4 -7.95 20.31 -10.89
CA GLN A 4 -6.89 19.36 -10.59
C GLN A 4 -5.56 19.77 -11.22
N ASN A 5 -5.59 20.35 -12.43
CA ASN A 5 -4.39 20.78 -13.15
C ASN A 5 -3.78 22.01 -12.47
N GLU A 6 -4.61 22.94 -12.01
CA GLU A 6 -4.13 24.13 -11.27
C GLU A 6 -3.48 23.75 -9.94
N LEU A 7 -4.05 22.78 -9.20
CA LEU A 7 -3.42 22.28 -7.98
C LEU A 7 -2.09 21.57 -8.30
N LEU A 8 -2.06 20.76 -9.35
CA LEU A 8 -0.84 20.10 -9.78
C LEU A 8 0.25 21.12 -10.13
N GLU A 9 -0.09 22.18 -10.85
CA GLU A 9 0.86 23.25 -11.18
C GLU A 9 1.34 24.01 -9.94
N CYS A 10 0.45 24.29 -8.99
CA CYS A 10 0.83 24.87 -7.70
C CYS A 10 1.83 23.97 -6.93
N ILE A 11 1.62 22.65 -6.94
CA ILE A 11 2.54 21.69 -6.33
C ILE A 11 3.88 21.66 -7.08
N ARG A 12 3.87 21.68 -8.42
CA ARG A 12 5.10 21.74 -9.23
C ARG A 12 5.91 22.97 -8.90
N LYS A 13 5.28 24.15 -8.84
CA LYS A 13 5.93 25.40 -8.46
C LYS A 13 6.50 25.33 -7.05
N LEU A 14 5.77 24.76 -6.09
CA LEU A 14 6.29 24.58 -4.73
C LEU A 14 7.54 23.68 -4.71
N VAL A 15 7.52 22.57 -5.44
CA VAL A 15 8.69 21.66 -5.55
C VAL A 15 9.85 22.31 -6.31
N GLU A 16 9.58 23.11 -7.34
CA GLU A 16 10.61 23.87 -8.06
C GLU A 16 11.34 24.85 -7.14
N VAL A 17 10.58 25.58 -6.30
CA VAL A 17 11.15 26.50 -5.29
C VAL A 17 11.96 25.75 -4.24
N GLU A 18 11.45 24.61 -3.75
CA GLU A 18 12.05 23.83 -2.67
C GLU A 18 12.93 22.66 -3.18
N LYS A 19 13.37 22.70 -4.44
CA LYS A 19 14.03 21.56 -5.12
C LYS A 19 15.28 21.06 -4.41
N ASP A 20 15.99 21.93 -3.69
CA ASP A 20 17.21 21.59 -2.96
C ASP A 20 16.92 20.66 -1.76
N TRP A 21 15.66 20.55 -1.32
CA TRP A 21 15.23 19.56 -0.33
C TRP A 21 15.02 18.16 -0.91
N VAL A 22 14.95 18.02 -2.24
CA VAL A 22 14.91 16.70 -2.88
C VAL A 22 16.26 16.03 -2.60
N PRO A 23 16.31 14.91 -1.86
CA PRO A 23 17.58 14.34 -1.46
C PRO A 23 18.43 13.95 -2.66
N HIS A 24 19.72 14.30 -2.63
CA HIS A 24 20.72 13.84 -3.59
C HIS A 24 21.10 12.37 -3.33
N SER A 25 20.13 11.46 -3.51
CA SER A 25 20.28 10.03 -3.31
C SER A 25 19.29 9.27 -4.20
N THR A 26 19.74 8.14 -4.74
CA THR A 26 18.90 7.23 -5.55
C THR A 26 18.04 6.29 -4.71
N ALA A 27 18.05 6.46 -3.38
CA ALA A 27 17.28 5.66 -2.43
C ALA A 27 16.36 6.51 -1.53
N ALA A 28 16.35 7.83 -1.73
CA ALA A 28 15.54 8.78 -0.96
C ALA A 28 14.69 9.64 -1.90
N SER A 29 13.64 10.25 -1.37
CA SER A 29 12.71 11.07 -2.15
C SER A 29 12.16 12.25 -1.35
N LEU A 30 11.47 13.16 -2.03
CA LEU A 30 10.72 14.23 -1.40
C LEU A 30 9.24 13.84 -1.35
N TYR A 31 8.73 13.57 -0.16
CA TYR A 31 7.34 13.21 0.03
C TYR A 31 6.45 14.46 0.05
N ILE A 32 5.41 14.45 -0.80
CA ILE A 32 4.47 15.56 -0.97
C ILE A 32 3.14 15.20 -0.27
N ARG A 33 2.65 16.07 0.62
CA ARG A 33 1.42 15.85 1.39
C ARG A 33 0.40 16.98 1.17
N PRO A 34 -0.37 16.93 0.08
CA PRO A 34 -1.55 17.78 -0.08
C PRO A 34 -2.60 17.43 0.99
N THR A 35 -3.18 18.45 1.60
CA THR A 35 -4.17 18.30 2.68
C THR A 35 -5.30 19.31 2.50
N LEU A 36 -6.54 18.84 2.63
CA LEU A 36 -7.75 19.66 2.59
C LEU A 36 -8.53 19.47 3.89
N ILE A 37 -8.79 20.56 4.62
CA ILE A 37 -9.55 20.55 5.87
C ILE A 37 -10.70 21.55 5.84
N GLY A 38 -11.81 21.20 6.48
CA GLY A 38 -12.87 22.16 6.79
C GLY A 38 -12.47 23.04 7.98
N THR A 39 -12.64 24.34 7.87
CA THR A 39 -12.28 25.35 8.89
C THR A 39 -13.51 26.14 9.35
N GLU A 40 -14.65 25.43 9.42
CA GLU A 40 -15.93 25.98 9.85
C GLU A 40 -15.88 26.41 11.33
N PRO A 41 -16.24 27.67 11.67
CA PRO A 41 -16.20 28.13 13.06
C PRO A 41 -17.37 27.64 13.91
N SER A 42 -18.48 27.23 13.29
CA SER A 42 -19.66 26.74 14.02
C SER A 42 -19.56 25.24 14.34
N LEU A 43 -20.20 24.82 15.43
CA LEU A 43 -20.15 23.44 15.94
C LEU A 43 -21.15 22.48 15.28
N GLY A 44 -22.06 22.98 14.44
CA GLY A 44 -23.09 22.15 13.81
C GLY A 44 -22.50 21.19 12.78
N VAL A 45 -23.00 19.95 12.74
CA VAL A 45 -22.60 18.94 11.74
C VAL A 45 -23.25 19.28 10.41
N LYS A 46 -22.50 19.96 9.54
CA LYS A 46 -22.95 20.42 8.22
C LYS A 46 -21.77 20.44 7.24
N LYS A 47 -22.07 20.61 5.96
CA LYS A 47 -21.05 20.91 4.95
C LYS A 47 -20.30 22.21 5.35
N PRO A 48 -18.97 22.22 5.37
CA PRO A 48 -18.21 23.40 5.78
C PRO A 48 -18.41 24.56 4.80
N THR A 49 -18.55 25.77 5.32
CA THR A 49 -18.59 27.02 4.53
C THR A 49 -17.21 27.67 4.39
N LYS A 50 -16.22 27.19 5.13
CA LYS A 50 -14.80 27.57 5.03
C LYS A 50 -13.93 26.32 4.98
N ALA A 51 -12.87 26.36 4.19
CA ALA A 51 -11.90 25.28 4.09
C ALA A 51 -10.48 25.85 3.86
N LEU A 52 -9.47 25.06 4.18
CA LEU A 52 -8.06 25.34 3.90
C LEU A 52 -7.48 24.16 3.11
N LEU A 53 -6.91 24.48 1.95
CA LEU A 53 -6.04 23.57 1.19
C LEU A 53 -4.59 24.00 1.44
N TYR A 54 -3.73 23.07 1.81
CA TYR A 54 -2.31 23.32 1.97
C TYR A 54 -1.49 22.10 1.53
N VAL A 55 -0.21 22.32 1.22
CA VAL A 55 0.73 21.27 0.82
C VAL A 55 1.99 21.42 1.67
N ILE A 56 2.45 20.31 2.24
CA ILE A 56 3.76 20.25 2.92
C ILE A 56 4.67 19.26 2.19
N LEU A 57 5.97 19.54 2.25
CA LEU A 57 7.04 18.73 1.69
C LEU A 57 7.88 18.15 2.84
N SER A 58 8.36 16.92 2.69
CA SER A 58 9.22 16.28 3.68
C SER A 58 10.21 15.33 3.00
N PRO A 59 11.53 15.53 3.13
CA PRO A 59 12.50 14.56 2.63
C PRO A 59 12.39 13.25 3.42
N VAL A 60 12.38 12.13 2.70
CA VAL A 60 12.24 10.79 3.27
C VAL A 60 13.37 9.87 2.77
N GLY A 61 13.93 9.09 3.68
CA GLY A 61 14.95 8.09 3.38
C GLY A 61 14.35 6.77 2.87
N PRO A 62 15.22 5.80 2.51
CA PRO A 62 14.77 4.47 2.14
C PRO A 62 14.12 3.77 3.33
N TYR A 63 13.07 2.99 3.05
CA TYR A 63 12.51 2.04 4.02
C TYR A 63 13.48 0.86 4.27
N PHE A 64 14.37 0.57 3.32
CA PHE A 64 15.33 -0.53 3.35
C PHE A 64 16.76 0.01 3.37
N ALA A 65 17.32 0.17 4.58
CA ALA A 65 18.58 0.88 4.80
C ALA A 65 19.84 0.25 4.15
N SER A 66 19.81 -1.05 3.80
CA SER A 66 20.97 -1.80 3.29
C SER A 66 20.83 -2.27 1.84
N GLY A 67 19.79 -1.83 1.11
CA GLY A 67 19.48 -2.35 -0.23
C GLY A 67 18.89 -3.77 -0.25
N ALA A 68 18.84 -4.45 0.90
CA ALA A 68 18.12 -5.70 1.09
C ALA A 68 16.76 -5.43 1.74
N PHE A 69 15.73 -6.18 1.32
CA PHE A 69 14.43 -6.11 1.96
C PHE A 69 14.51 -6.45 3.45
N ASN A 70 13.77 -5.70 4.26
CA ASN A 70 13.48 -6.03 5.65
C ASN A 70 12.02 -6.46 5.75
N PRO A 71 11.72 -7.77 5.73
CA PRO A 71 10.35 -8.25 5.69
C PRO A 71 9.62 -7.95 7.00
N ILE A 72 8.33 -7.62 6.89
CA ILE A 72 7.51 -7.32 8.05
C ILE A 72 6.71 -8.55 8.51
N SER A 73 6.40 -8.56 9.81
CA SER A 73 5.43 -9.46 10.42
C SER A 73 4.12 -8.74 10.70
N LEU A 74 3.02 -9.43 10.46
CA LEU A 74 1.67 -8.89 10.54
C LEU A 74 0.90 -9.50 11.69
N TRP A 75 0.03 -8.69 12.30
CA TRP A 75 -0.96 -9.18 13.26
C TRP A 75 -2.35 -9.15 12.64
N ALA A 76 -3.03 -10.29 12.63
CA ALA A 76 -4.36 -10.45 12.05
C ALA A 76 -5.37 -10.82 13.14
N ASP A 77 -6.18 -9.85 13.54
CA ASP A 77 -7.27 -10.04 14.51
C ASP A 77 -8.60 -9.56 13.91
N PRO A 78 -9.58 -10.48 13.69
CA PRO A 78 -10.86 -10.14 13.07
C PRO A 78 -11.75 -9.23 13.94
N LYS A 79 -11.38 -8.99 15.20
CA LYS A 79 -12.05 -8.02 16.07
C LYS A 79 -12.00 -6.60 15.49
N TYR A 80 -10.97 -6.26 14.72
CA TYR A 80 -10.78 -4.93 14.18
C TYR A 80 -11.05 -4.90 12.67
N VAL A 81 -11.88 -3.96 12.26
CA VAL A 81 -12.25 -3.76 10.85
C VAL A 81 -11.82 -2.37 10.41
N ARG A 82 -10.97 -2.30 9.37
CA ARG A 82 -10.46 -1.03 8.82
C ARG A 82 -11.56 -0.21 8.14
N ALA A 83 -12.38 -0.89 7.36
CA ALA A 83 -13.39 -0.32 6.49
C ALA A 83 -14.51 -1.32 6.23
N TRP A 84 -15.68 -0.83 5.82
CA TRP A 84 -16.86 -1.64 5.56
C TRP A 84 -17.60 -1.14 4.32
N LYS A 85 -18.43 -2.01 3.74
CA LYS A 85 -19.27 -1.69 2.57
C LYS A 85 -20.22 -0.53 2.89
N GLY A 86 -20.25 0.47 2.02
CA GLY A 86 -20.99 1.72 2.24
C GLY A 86 -20.29 2.70 3.19
N GLY A 87 -19.10 2.37 3.69
CA GLY A 87 -18.21 3.30 4.40
C GLY A 87 -17.36 4.14 3.45
N THR A 88 -16.24 4.64 3.95
CA THR A 88 -15.34 5.55 3.20
C THR A 88 -13.94 4.97 3.02
N GLY A 89 -13.77 3.66 3.12
CA GLY A 89 -12.46 3.00 3.14
C GLY A 89 -11.65 3.15 1.86
N ASP A 90 -12.34 3.33 0.75
CA ASP A 90 -11.82 3.60 -0.59
C ASP A 90 -11.36 5.06 -0.80
N CYS A 91 -11.58 5.93 0.18
CA CYS A 91 -11.18 7.33 0.15
C CYS A 91 -10.04 7.60 1.15
N LYS A 92 -9.14 8.53 0.82
CA LYS A 92 -8.02 8.92 1.70
C LYS A 92 -8.45 9.94 2.78
N LEU A 93 -9.53 9.65 3.51
CA LEU A 93 -10.08 10.51 4.56
C LEU A 93 -9.40 10.25 5.91
N GLY A 94 -9.10 11.32 6.65
CA GLY A 94 -8.45 11.24 7.96
C GLY A 94 -9.17 10.32 8.96
N GLY A 95 -10.50 10.28 8.92
CA GLY A 95 -11.32 9.43 9.79
C GLY A 95 -11.03 7.93 9.68
N ASN A 96 -10.55 7.46 8.53
CA ASN A 96 -10.20 6.05 8.32
C ASN A 96 -8.90 5.63 9.03
N TYR A 97 -8.06 6.59 9.42
CA TYR A 97 -6.74 6.34 10.01
C TYR A 97 -6.74 6.52 11.53
N GLY A 98 -7.61 7.37 12.07
CA GLY A 98 -7.69 7.57 13.53
C GLY A 98 -8.07 6.28 14.27
N SER A 99 -9.03 5.51 13.72
CA SER A 99 -9.48 4.24 14.29
C SER A 99 -8.44 3.12 14.21
N SER A 100 -7.44 3.22 13.33
CA SER A 100 -6.44 2.17 13.16
C SER A 100 -5.30 2.21 14.18
N VAL A 101 -5.10 3.34 14.86
CA VAL A 101 -3.96 3.57 15.77
C VAL A 101 -3.93 2.53 16.89
N TYR A 102 -5.09 2.20 17.45
CA TYR A 102 -5.18 1.26 18.57
C TYR A 102 -4.79 -0.18 18.17
N ALA A 103 -5.31 -0.67 17.04
CA ALA A 103 -4.93 -1.99 16.53
C ALA A 103 -3.44 -2.06 16.14
N GLN A 104 -2.87 -0.97 15.62
CA GLN A 104 -1.44 -0.89 15.35
C GLN A 104 -0.59 -0.93 16.64
N GLN A 105 -1.06 -0.34 17.74
CA GLN A 105 -0.40 -0.45 19.03
C GLN A 105 -0.42 -1.90 19.54
N GLU A 106 -1.57 -2.58 19.52
CA GLU A 106 -1.66 -3.99 19.93
C GLU A 106 -0.79 -4.90 19.04
N ALA A 107 -0.70 -4.63 17.73
CA ALA A 107 0.22 -5.34 16.84
C ALA A 107 1.68 -5.23 17.33
N LEU A 108 2.12 -4.01 17.71
CA LEU A 108 3.46 -3.76 18.22
C LEU A 108 3.73 -4.48 19.55
N GLU A 109 2.76 -4.46 20.47
CA GLU A 109 2.83 -5.16 21.75
C GLU A 109 2.97 -6.68 21.56
N LEU A 110 2.43 -7.21 20.46
CA LEU A 110 2.56 -8.61 20.04
C LEU A 110 3.78 -8.88 19.14
N GLY A 111 4.69 -7.91 18.99
CA GLY A 111 5.93 -8.05 18.22
C GLY A 111 5.72 -8.09 16.70
N CYS A 112 4.58 -7.58 16.21
CA CYS A 112 4.27 -7.42 14.79
C CYS A 112 4.44 -5.96 14.36
N GLN A 113 4.93 -5.73 13.13
CA GLN A 113 5.22 -4.38 12.65
C GLN A 113 3.99 -3.69 12.07
N GLN A 114 3.02 -4.44 11.54
CA GLN A 114 1.81 -3.91 10.91
C GLN A 114 0.59 -4.80 11.22
N VAL A 115 -0.60 -4.25 10.96
CA VAL A 115 -1.88 -4.99 11.02
C VAL A 115 -2.18 -5.60 9.66
N LEU A 116 -2.64 -6.85 9.63
CA LEU A 116 -3.33 -7.43 8.47
C LEU A 116 -4.82 -7.21 8.66
N TRP A 117 -5.43 -6.38 7.82
CA TRP A 117 -6.84 -6.05 7.96
C TRP A 117 -7.72 -7.18 7.42
N LEU A 118 -8.57 -7.71 8.29
CA LEU A 118 -9.55 -8.73 7.96
C LEU A 118 -10.95 -8.11 7.81
N TYR A 119 -11.76 -8.68 6.93
CA TYR A 119 -13.15 -8.27 6.72
C TYR A 119 -14.08 -9.47 6.55
N GLY A 120 -15.34 -9.34 6.99
CA GLY A 120 -16.36 -10.36 6.80
C GLY A 120 -16.21 -11.58 7.72
N GLU A 121 -17.21 -12.45 7.70
CA GLU A 121 -17.23 -13.71 8.47
C GLU A 121 -16.21 -14.74 7.95
N ASP A 122 -15.88 -14.65 6.66
CA ASP A 122 -14.90 -15.45 5.95
C ASP A 122 -13.45 -14.95 6.13
N HIS A 123 -13.27 -13.83 6.84
CA HIS A 123 -11.96 -13.24 7.14
C HIS A 123 -11.16 -12.97 5.86
N GLN A 124 -11.76 -12.24 4.93
CA GLN A 124 -11.10 -11.71 3.74
C GLN A 124 -9.90 -10.87 4.14
N ILE A 125 -8.76 -11.15 3.51
CA ILE A 125 -7.54 -10.36 3.61
C ILE A 125 -7.70 -9.13 2.71
N THR A 126 -7.59 -7.94 3.28
CA THR A 126 -7.89 -6.68 2.57
C THR A 126 -6.64 -5.83 2.32
N GLU A 127 -6.04 -5.30 3.38
CA GLU A 127 -4.88 -4.39 3.33
C GLU A 127 -3.85 -4.76 4.41
N VAL A 128 -2.62 -4.29 4.21
CA VAL A 128 -1.50 -4.47 5.14
C VAL A 128 -1.14 -3.10 5.71
N GLY A 129 -1.59 -2.81 6.92
CA GLY A 129 -1.41 -1.50 7.54
C GLY A 129 -2.08 -0.40 6.71
N THR A 130 -1.29 0.40 6.00
CA THR A 130 -1.77 1.43 5.06
C THR A 130 -1.36 1.16 3.62
N MET A 131 -1.14 -0.11 3.28
CA MET A 131 -0.70 -0.59 1.97
C MET A 131 -1.72 -1.56 1.38
N ASN A 132 -1.84 -1.57 0.06
CA ASN A 132 -2.58 -2.62 -0.64
C ASN A 132 -1.86 -3.96 -0.51
N LEU A 133 -2.60 -5.06 -0.48
CA LEU A 133 -2.05 -6.42 -0.40
C LEU A 133 -1.88 -7.04 -1.79
N PHE A 134 -0.77 -7.72 -2.01
CA PHE A 134 -0.57 -8.68 -3.11
C PHE A 134 -0.13 -10.05 -2.59
N LEU A 135 -0.64 -11.10 -3.25
CA LEU A 135 -0.27 -12.50 -3.05
C LEU A 135 0.16 -13.08 -4.39
N TYR A 136 1.40 -13.55 -4.49
CA TYR A 136 1.89 -14.35 -5.60
C TYR A 136 1.95 -15.82 -5.17
N TRP A 137 1.22 -16.67 -5.89
CA TRP A 137 0.99 -18.06 -5.49
C TRP A 137 0.62 -18.94 -6.69
N ILE A 138 0.55 -20.24 -6.46
CA ILE A 138 -0.15 -21.17 -7.34
C ILE A 138 -1.61 -21.21 -6.87
N ASN A 139 -2.54 -20.79 -7.72
CA ASN A 139 -3.97 -20.77 -7.37
C ASN A 139 -4.57 -22.19 -7.36
N GLU A 140 -5.87 -22.28 -7.10
CA GLU A 140 -6.60 -23.54 -6.99
C GLU A 140 -6.67 -24.32 -8.32
N ASP A 141 -6.55 -23.62 -9.45
CA ASP A 141 -6.52 -24.19 -10.80
C ASP A 141 -5.11 -24.71 -11.18
N GLY A 142 -4.09 -24.46 -10.35
CA GLY A 142 -2.69 -24.83 -10.62
C GLY A 142 -1.89 -23.78 -11.40
N ASP A 143 -2.44 -22.59 -11.63
CA ASP A 143 -1.77 -21.52 -12.36
C ASP A 143 -0.92 -20.64 -11.42
N ASN A 144 0.22 -20.14 -11.92
CA ASN A 144 0.89 -19.01 -11.29
C ASN A 144 -0.01 -17.77 -11.38
N GLU A 145 -0.30 -17.15 -10.25
CA GLU A 145 -1.20 -16.01 -10.16
C GLU A 145 -0.65 -14.93 -9.23
N LEU A 146 -0.73 -13.67 -9.66
CA LEU A 146 -0.63 -12.49 -8.81
C LEU A 146 -2.04 -12.01 -8.49
N ALA A 147 -2.46 -12.21 -7.24
CA ALA A 147 -3.78 -11.85 -6.73
C ALA A 147 -3.72 -10.62 -5.82
N THR A 148 -4.73 -9.76 -5.92
CA THR A 148 -4.97 -8.64 -5.00
C THR A 148 -6.48 -8.46 -4.78
N PRO A 149 -6.95 -8.01 -3.60
CA PRO A 149 -8.36 -7.75 -3.36
C PRO A 149 -8.97 -6.74 -4.37
N PRO A 150 -10.24 -6.94 -4.81
CA PRO A 150 -10.90 -6.07 -5.78
C PRO A 150 -11.29 -4.72 -5.18
N LEU A 151 -11.49 -3.71 -6.04
CA LEU A 151 -11.96 -2.38 -5.65
C LEU A 151 -13.49 -2.35 -5.46
N ASP A 152 -13.92 -2.84 -4.30
CA ASP A 152 -15.31 -3.14 -4.01
C ASP A 152 -15.92 -2.23 -2.91
N GLY A 153 -15.19 -1.15 -2.57
CA GLY A 153 -15.53 -0.13 -1.58
C GLY A 153 -14.76 -0.20 -0.26
N ILE A 154 -14.09 -1.33 0.06
CA ILE A 154 -13.29 -1.46 1.30
C ILE A 154 -11.78 -1.39 1.09
N ILE A 155 -11.34 -1.27 -0.16
CA ILE A 155 -9.93 -1.18 -0.55
C ILE A 155 -9.63 0.21 -1.08
N LEU A 156 -8.57 0.84 -0.58
CA LEU A 156 -8.09 2.11 -1.15
C LEU A 156 -7.48 1.85 -2.55
N PRO A 157 -7.91 2.53 -3.62
CA PRO A 157 -7.34 2.39 -4.96
C PRO A 157 -5.94 3.04 -5.05
N GLY A 158 -4.92 2.37 -4.53
CA GLY A 158 -3.55 2.88 -4.50
C GLY A 158 -2.93 2.99 -5.89
N VAL A 159 -2.18 4.07 -6.13
CA VAL A 159 -1.44 4.27 -7.39
C VAL A 159 -0.42 3.16 -7.61
N THR A 160 0.36 2.80 -6.57
CA THR A 160 1.33 1.71 -6.67
C THR A 160 0.68 0.35 -6.96
N ARG A 161 -0.52 0.10 -6.42
CA ARG A 161 -1.32 -1.09 -6.75
C ARG A 161 -1.66 -1.10 -8.24
N GLN A 162 -2.16 0.01 -8.77
CA GLN A 162 -2.49 0.12 -10.19
C GLN A 162 -1.25 -0.10 -11.08
N SER A 163 -0.13 0.55 -10.77
CA SER A 163 1.11 0.38 -11.53
C SER A 163 1.63 -1.07 -11.53
N ILE A 164 1.52 -1.79 -10.40
CA ILE A 164 1.90 -3.20 -10.31
C ILE A 164 0.99 -4.07 -11.19
N LEU A 165 -0.33 -3.84 -11.16
CA LEU A 165 -1.27 -4.56 -12.02
C LEU A 165 -0.98 -4.31 -13.51
N ASP A 166 -0.73 -3.06 -13.89
CA ASP A 166 -0.43 -2.68 -15.27
C ASP A 166 0.88 -3.32 -15.75
N LEU A 167 1.94 -3.30 -14.94
CA LEU A 167 3.21 -3.97 -15.23
C LEU A 167 3.03 -5.48 -15.38
N ALA A 168 2.35 -6.12 -14.42
CA ALA A 168 2.13 -7.57 -14.44
C ALA A 168 1.33 -8.02 -15.67
N ARG A 169 0.27 -7.28 -16.01
CA ARG A 169 -0.57 -7.54 -17.20
C ARG A 169 0.22 -7.35 -18.48
N ASN A 170 1.07 -6.32 -18.55
CA ASN A 170 1.92 -6.06 -19.72
C ASN A 170 2.99 -7.15 -19.92
N TRP A 171 3.57 -7.68 -18.84
CA TRP A 171 4.51 -8.80 -18.93
C TRP A 171 3.84 -10.08 -19.46
N GLY A 172 2.59 -10.35 -19.06
CA GLY A 172 1.82 -11.48 -19.59
C GLY A 172 2.39 -12.87 -19.23
N GLU A 173 3.18 -12.95 -18.16
CA GLU A 173 3.93 -14.16 -17.77
C GLU A 173 3.15 -15.08 -16.82
N PHE A 174 2.11 -14.56 -16.15
CA PHE A 174 1.29 -15.25 -15.15
C PHE A 174 -0.10 -14.60 -15.07
N LYS A 175 -1.05 -15.28 -14.43
CA LYS A 175 -2.42 -14.78 -14.25
C LYS A 175 -2.42 -13.58 -13.31
N VAL A 176 -3.19 -12.54 -13.62
CA VAL A 176 -3.34 -11.35 -12.78
C VAL A 176 -4.80 -11.18 -12.40
N SER A 177 -5.12 -11.34 -11.13
CA SER A 177 -6.50 -11.42 -10.65
C SER A 177 -6.78 -10.38 -9.57
N GLU A 178 -7.80 -9.56 -9.80
CA GLU A 178 -8.43 -8.77 -8.74
C GLU A 178 -9.55 -9.63 -8.13
N ARG A 179 -9.21 -10.40 -7.08
CA ARG A 179 -10.09 -11.40 -6.46
C ARG A 179 -10.02 -11.37 -4.94
N TYR A 180 -11.08 -11.84 -4.29
CA TYR A 180 -11.06 -12.05 -2.85
C TYR A 180 -10.06 -13.14 -2.48
N ILE A 181 -9.39 -12.93 -1.35
CA ILE A 181 -8.43 -13.85 -0.73
C ILE A 181 -8.84 -13.93 0.73
N THR A 182 -9.10 -15.12 1.26
CA THR A 182 -9.45 -15.32 2.67
C THR A 182 -8.27 -15.86 3.47
N MET A 183 -8.34 -15.74 4.78
CA MET A 183 -7.38 -16.43 5.66
C MET A 183 -7.40 -17.95 5.44
N SER A 184 -8.56 -18.54 5.09
CA SER A 184 -8.68 -19.97 4.79
C SER A 184 -7.90 -20.34 3.53
N ASP A 185 -8.05 -19.57 2.46
CA ASP A 185 -7.33 -19.77 1.19
C ASP A 185 -5.82 -19.71 1.42
N LEU A 186 -5.37 -18.70 2.18
CA LEU A 186 -3.96 -18.52 2.51
C LEU A 186 -3.42 -19.69 3.34
N THR A 187 -4.15 -20.14 4.37
CA THR A 187 -3.69 -21.27 5.20
C THR A 187 -3.60 -22.57 4.41
N ALA A 188 -4.60 -22.87 3.57
CA ALA A 188 -4.56 -24.06 2.72
C ALA A 188 -3.39 -24.00 1.73
N ALA A 189 -3.16 -22.85 1.10
CA ALA A 189 -2.03 -22.68 0.20
C ALA A 189 -0.67 -22.75 0.87
N LEU A 190 -0.55 -22.36 2.14
CA LEU A 190 0.68 -22.54 2.91
C LEU A 190 0.94 -24.01 3.25
N GLU A 191 -0.11 -24.75 3.62
CA GLU A 191 0.00 -26.20 3.92
C GLU A 191 0.35 -27.02 2.66
N GLU A 192 -0.04 -26.52 1.48
CA GLU A 192 0.20 -27.14 0.17
C GLU A 192 1.44 -26.59 -0.54
N ASP A 193 2.28 -25.77 0.12
CA ASP A 193 3.49 -25.14 -0.44
C ASP A 193 3.22 -24.34 -1.75
N ARG A 194 2.02 -23.78 -1.89
CA ARG A 194 1.60 -23.01 -3.08
C ARG A 194 1.91 -21.51 -2.99
N VAL A 195 2.12 -20.96 -1.80
CA VAL A 195 2.45 -19.53 -1.61
C VAL A 195 3.90 -19.27 -2.00
N LYS A 196 4.13 -18.26 -2.84
CA LYS A 196 5.48 -17.88 -3.27
C LYS A 196 5.94 -16.59 -2.60
N GLU A 197 5.17 -15.52 -2.75
CA GLU A 197 5.50 -14.21 -2.19
C GLU A 197 4.23 -13.51 -1.71
N MET A 198 4.32 -12.78 -0.61
CA MET A 198 3.26 -11.88 -0.15
C MET A 198 3.90 -10.53 0.20
N PHE A 199 3.30 -9.44 -0.28
CA PHE A 199 3.85 -8.11 -0.04
C PHE A 199 2.77 -7.03 0.02
N GLY A 200 3.04 -5.98 0.79
CA GLY A 200 2.30 -4.73 0.75
C GLY A 200 2.80 -3.81 -0.37
N ALA A 201 1.93 -2.99 -0.93
CA ALA A 201 2.27 -1.98 -1.94
C ALA A 201 1.73 -0.59 -1.56
N GLY A 202 2.57 0.43 -1.69
CA GLY A 202 2.18 1.81 -1.39
C GLY A 202 3.31 2.81 -1.59
N THR A 203 2.97 4.10 -1.72
CA THR A 203 3.93 5.18 -2.06
C THR A 203 5.17 5.22 -1.17
N ALA A 204 5.04 4.90 0.12
CA ALA A 204 6.11 5.09 1.07
C ALA A 204 7.27 4.10 0.86
N CYS A 205 6.96 2.82 0.64
CA CYS A 205 7.95 1.75 0.51
C CYS A 205 8.02 1.15 -0.91
N ILE A 206 7.13 1.56 -1.82
CA ILE A 206 6.85 0.94 -3.12
C ILE A 206 6.28 -0.47 -2.94
N VAL A 207 7.11 -1.40 -2.46
CA VAL A 207 6.75 -2.77 -2.10
C VAL A 207 7.38 -3.16 -0.76
N CYS A 208 6.68 -3.95 0.04
CA CYS A 208 7.13 -4.37 1.38
C CYS A 208 6.84 -5.86 1.60
N PRO A 209 7.85 -6.74 1.57
CA PRO A 209 7.63 -8.18 1.71
C PRO A 209 7.18 -8.57 3.11
N ILE A 210 6.42 -9.65 3.20
CA ILE A 210 5.84 -10.18 4.43
C ILE A 210 6.44 -11.56 4.71
N SER A 211 6.93 -11.77 5.93
CA SER A 211 7.55 -13.04 6.36
C SER A 211 6.72 -13.84 7.35
N ARG A 212 5.76 -13.19 8.03
CA ARG A 212 4.99 -13.84 9.11
C ARG A 212 3.65 -13.17 9.35
N ILE A 213 2.64 -13.96 9.69
CA ILE A 213 1.34 -13.49 10.16
C ILE A 213 1.02 -14.16 11.50
N LEU A 214 0.72 -13.38 12.54
CA LEU A 214 0.15 -13.87 13.79
C LEU A 214 -1.38 -13.86 13.68
N TYR A 215 -1.99 -15.03 13.64
CA TYR A 215 -3.44 -15.21 13.48
C TYR A 215 -3.95 -16.30 14.44
N LYS A 216 -4.99 -15.98 15.22
CA LYS A 216 -5.58 -16.89 16.24
C LYS A 216 -4.53 -17.54 17.16
N GLY A 217 -3.54 -16.75 17.59
CA GLY A 217 -2.44 -17.20 18.46
C GLY A 217 -1.40 -18.10 17.78
N LYS A 218 -1.49 -18.33 16.48
CA LYS A 218 -0.51 -19.11 15.70
C LYS A 218 0.32 -18.19 14.81
N HIS A 219 1.62 -18.45 14.75
CA HIS A 219 2.49 -17.82 13.77
C HIS A 219 2.48 -18.63 12.47
N LEU A 220 1.96 -18.02 11.41
CA LEU A 220 2.04 -18.50 10.05
C LEU A 220 3.31 -17.93 9.42
N HIS A 221 4.23 -18.78 9.00
CA HIS A 221 5.39 -18.36 8.23
C HIS A 221 4.98 -18.16 6.76
N ILE A 222 5.41 -17.06 6.16
CA ILE A 222 5.19 -16.76 4.75
C ILE A 222 6.56 -16.85 4.05
N PRO A 223 6.74 -17.76 3.06
CA PRO A 223 8.04 -18.09 2.49
C PRO A 223 8.57 -17.05 1.49
N THR A 224 8.16 -15.78 1.64
CA THR A 224 8.48 -14.71 0.68
C THR A 224 9.99 -14.55 0.51
N MET A 225 10.75 -14.59 1.61
CA MET A 225 12.19 -14.33 1.58
C MET A 225 12.98 -15.53 1.07
N GLU A 226 12.54 -16.73 1.43
CA GLU A 226 13.12 -18.02 1.07
C GLU A 226 13.01 -18.29 -0.43
N ASN A 227 11.98 -17.73 -1.08
CA ASN A 227 11.81 -17.76 -2.53
C ASN A 227 12.63 -16.68 -3.29
N GLY A 228 13.49 -15.91 -2.61
CA GLY A 228 14.38 -14.93 -3.23
C GLY A 228 13.69 -13.66 -3.73
N PRO A 229 12.61 -13.24 -3.05
CA PRO A 229 11.37 -12.63 -3.56
C PRO A 229 11.55 -11.95 -4.92
N GLN A 230 11.58 -12.78 -5.97
CA GLN A 230 11.99 -12.36 -7.31
C GLN A 230 10.99 -11.35 -7.89
N LEU A 231 9.69 -11.60 -7.70
CA LEU A 231 8.65 -10.76 -8.25
C LEU A 231 8.58 -9.42 -7.50
N THR A 232 8.64 -9.45 -6.17
CA THR A 232 8.68 -8.24 -5.33
C THR A 232 9.91 -7.39 -5.68
N THR A 233 11.09 -8.01 -5.85
CA THR A 233 12.33 -7.31 -6.26
C THR A 233 12.20 -6.72 -7.66
N ARG A 234 11.61 -7.46 -8.61
CA ARG A 234 11.38 -6.99 -9.99
C ARG A 234 10.48 -5.76 -10.03
N PHE A 235 9.39 -5.74 -9.24
CA PHE A 235 8.53 -4.56 -9.13
C PHE A 235 9.25 -3.37 -8.52
N LEU A 236 10.00 -3.58 -7.43
CA LEU A 236 10.80 -2.51 -6.81
C LEU A 236 11.75 -1.87 -7.83
N ASN A 237 12.52 -2.69 -8.53
CA ASN A 237 13.51 -2.22 -9.50
C ASN A 237 12.82 -1.47 -10.65
N LYS A 238 11.79 -2.07 -11.26
CA LYS A 238 11.09 -1.47 -12.40
C LYS A 238 10.47 -0.11 -12.06
N LEU A 239 9.78 -0.01 -10.93
CA LEU A 239 9.16 1.24 -10.48
C LEU A 239 10.22 2.27 -10.11
N SER A 240 11.32 1.85 -9.47
CA SER A 240 12.42 2.76 -9.15
C SER A 240 13.13 3.26 -10.41
N ASP A 241 13.31 2.40 -11.42
CA ASP A 241 13.96 2.79 -12.67
C ASP A 241 13.17 3.88 -13.40
N ILE A 242 11.84 3.77 -13.41
CA ILE A 242 10.95 4.83 -13.91
C ILE A 242 11.05 6.10 -13.04
N GLN A 243 10.92 5.97 -11.73
CA GLN A 243 10.89 7.11 -10.80
C GLN A 243 12.18 7.95 -10.81
N TYR A 244 13.32 7.31 -11.02
CA TYR A 244 14.63 7.97 -11.07
C TYR A 244 15.13 8.25 -12.50
N GLY A 245 14.28 8.04 -13.53
CA GLY A 245 14.62 8.33 -14.92
C GLY A 245 15.72 7.44 -15.51
N ARG A 246 15.91 6.23 -14.99
CA ARG A 246 16.75 5.19 -15.61
C ARG A 246 16.03 4.49 -16.75
N GLU A 247 14.70 4.54 -16.74
CA GLU A 247 13.83 4.13 -17.83
C GLU A 247 12.80 5.24 -18.13
N ASP A 248 12.68 5.59 -19.41
CA ASP A 248 11.69 6.56 -19.85
C ASP A 248 10.27 5.97 -19.79
N SER A 249 9.35 6.72 -19.19
CA SER A 249 7.93 6.35 -19.12
C SER A 249 7.07 7.61 -18.98
N ASP A 250 5.87 7.56 -19.56
CA ASP A 250 4.82 8.58 -19.43
C ASP A 250 4.29 8.73 -17.99
N TRP A 251 4.61 7.80 -17.09
CA TRP A 251 4.26 7.89 -15.66
C TRP A 251 5.10 8.91 -14.90
N ALA A 252 6.30 9.25 -15.39
CA ALA A 252 7.21 10.20 -14.76
C ALA A 252 7.13 11.56 -15.47
N VAL A 253 6.85 12.62 -14.71
CA VAL A 253 6.76 13.99 -15.25
C VAL A 253 7.87 14.85 -14.66
N LEU A 254 8.65 15.49 -15.52
CA LEU A 254 9.71 16.40 -15.10
C LEU A 254 9.12 17.65 -14.45
N VAL A 255 9.58 17.97 -13.25
CA VAL A 255 9.32 19.27 -12.62
C VAL A 255 10.34 20.26 -13.19
N SER A 256 9.84 21.28 -13.88
CA SER A 256 10.62 22.36 -14.49
C SER A 256 10.54 23.61 -13.63
#